data_AF-A0A6B3MT54-F1
#
_entry.id   AF-A0A6B3MT54-F1
#
_cell.length_a   1.000
_cell.length_b   1.000
_cell.length_c   1.000
_cell.angle_alpha   90.00
_cell.angle_beta   90.00
_cell.angle_gamma   90.00
#
_symmetry.space_group_name_H-M   'P 1'
#
loop_
_entity.id
_entity.type
_entity.pdbx_description
1 polymer ?
#
loop_
_entity_poly.entity_id
_entity_poly.type
_entity_poly.pdbx_seq_one_letter_code
_entity_poly.pdbx_strand_id
1 'polypeptide(L)'
;MIISKSSAYTSIDSPIWDNRIPSCLFQQEVHQSANNTIKRLIDIIGALVGLLITVSIAIPIAIAMSIVDPGPLFYSQIRCGLNGNPFRIW
;
A
#
# COMPACT_ATOMS: atom_id res chain seq x y z
N MET A 1 13.39 -25.40 -12.51
CA MET A 1 12.75 -25.73 -11.22
C MET A 1 11.65 -24.71 -10.99
N ILE A 2 10.42 -25.11 -11.27
CA ILE A 2 9.21 -24.29 -11.23
C ILE A 2 8.80 -24.12 -9.77
N ILE A 3 8.65 -22.89 -9.28
CA ILE A 3 7.52 -22.52 -8.40
C ILE A 3 7.07 -21.10 -8.75
N SER A 4 6.08 -21.03 -9.64
CA SER A 4 5.09 -19.96 -9.65
C SER A 4 4.40 -19.94 -8.28
N LYS A 5 4.58 -18.88 -7.49
CA LYS A 5 3.59 -18.56 -6.46
C LYS A 5 2.57 -17.60 -7.06
N SER A 6 1.67 -18.24 -7.79
CA SER A 6 0.30 -17.85 -8.03
C SER A 6 -0.26 -16.99 -6.90
N SER A 7 -0.77 -15.81 -7.25
CA SER A 7 -2.13 -15.39 -6.92
C SER A 7 -2.81 -16.27 -5.86
N ALA A 8 -2.55 -15.98 -4.58
CA ALA A 8 -3.17 -16.68 -3.45
C ALA A 8 -3.84 -15.67 -2.50
N TYR A 9 -4.47 -14.64 -3.07
CA TYR A 9 -5.58 -13.90 -2.44
C TYR A 9 -6.94 -14.48 -2.87
N THR A 10 -6.94 -15.72 -3.39
CA THR A 10 -8.11 -16.49 -3.81
C THR A 10 -8.33 -17.66 -2.87
N SER A 11 -8.44 -17.38 -1.57
CA SER A 11 -8.98 -18.34 -0.60
C SER A 11 -9.66 -17.65 0.59
N ILE A 12 -10.36 -16.54 0.35
CA ILE A 12 -11.41 -16.05 1.27
C ILE A 12 -12.76 -16.54 0.73
N ASP A 13 -12.87 -17.86 0.48
CA ASP A 13 -14.14 -18.52 0.18
C ASP A 13 -14.38 -19.64 1.20
N SER A 14 -14.14 -19.35 2.50
CA SER A 14 -14.74 -20.19 3.53
C SER A 14 -16.20 -19.72 3.70
N PRO A 15 -17.21 -20.60 3.51
CA PRO A 15 -18.63 -20.24 3.52
C PRO A 15 -19.14 -19.76 4.90
N ILE A 16 -18.25 -19.60 5.87
CA ILE A 16 -18.50 -19.10 7.22
C ILE A 16 -18.40 -17.57 7.28
N TRP A 17 -17.71 -16.91 6.34
CA TRP A 17 -17.34 -15.48 6.44
C TRP A 17 -18.00 -14.53 5.44
N ASP A 18 -18.94 -14.99 4.62
CA ASP A 18 -19.49 -14.13 3.56
C ASP A 18 -20.71 -13.30 4.01
N ASN A 19 -21.46 -13.69 5.06
CA ASN A 19 -22.76 -13.06 5.35
C ASN A 19 -23.16 -12.91 6.84
N ARG A 20 -22.23 -12.99 7.80
CA ARG A 20 -22.56 -12.84 9.24
C ARG A 20 -21.81 -11.76 10.01
N ILE A 21 -20.84 -11.08 9.41
CA ILE A 21 -20.21 -9.91 10.03
C ILE A 21 -20.86 -8.69 9.39
N PRO A 22 -21.91 -8.12 9.99
CA PRO A 22 -22.45 -6.88 9.47
C PRO A 22 -21.35 -5.83 9.49
N SER A 23 -21.27 -5.04 8.43
CA SER A 23 -20.30 -3.94 8.25
C SER A 23 -20.31 -2.94 9.42
N CYS A 24 -21.35 -2.94 10.26
CA CYS A 24 -21.42 -2.19 11.52
C CYS A 24 -20.44 -2.68 12.62
N LEU A 25 -19.86 -3.88 12.54
CA LEU A 25 -18.86 -4.38 13.51
C LEU A 25 -17.46 -3.80 13.29
N PHE A 26 -17.17 -3.28 12.11
CA PHE A 26 -15.94 -2.55 11.79
C PHE A 26 -16.22 -1.07 11.59
N GLN A 27 -17.09 -0.49 12.41
CA GLN A 27 -17.20 0.95 12.53
C GLN A 27 -16.00 1.45 13.32
N GLN A 28 -14.85 1.52 12.65
CA GLN A 28 -13.66 2.08 13.23
C GLN A 28 -13.90 3.59 13.36
N GLU A 29 -14.16 4.03 14.58
CA GLU A 29 -14.23 5.44 14.94
C GLU A 29 -12.95 6.11 14.44
N VAL A 30 -13.10 6.97 13.43
CA VAL A 30 -11.97 7.66 12.81
C VAL A 30 -11.45 8.67 13.82
N HIS A 31 -10.24 8.44 14.32
CA HIS A 31 -9.62 9.37 15.26
C HIS A 31 -9.59 10.78 14.65
N GLN A 32 -9.94 11.81 15.43
CA GLN A 32 -10.10 13.19 14.94
C GLN A 32 -8.84 13.73 14.22
N SER A 33 -7.66 13.19 14.53
CA SER A 33 -6.41 13.52 13.81
C SER A 33 -6.45 13.18 12.32
N ALA A 34 -7.19 12.15 11.91
CA ALA A 34 -7.31 11.73 10.52
C ALA A 34 -8.14 12.71 9.68
N ASN A 35 -9.06 13.46 10.32
CA ASN A 35 -9.88 14.48 9.66
C ASN A 35 -9.24 15.88 9.69
N ASN A 36 -7.97 16.00 10.11
CA ASN A 36 -7.30 17.29 10.22
C ASN A 36 -6.70 17.75 8.87
N THR A 37 -7.25 18.84 8.32
CA THR A 37 -6.81 19.44 7.05
C THR A 37 -5.36 19.93 7.07
N ILE A 38 -4.88 20.46 8.20
CA ILE A 38 -3.49 20.94 8.32
C ILE A 38 -2.53 19.75 8.22
N LYS A 39 -2.85 18.64 8.89
CA LYS A 39 -2.05 17.41 8.80
C LYS A 39 -1.98 16.92 7.35
N ARG A 40 -3.11 16.94 6.64
CA ARG A 40 -3.17 16.57 5.22
C ARG A 40 -2.31 17.48 4.34
N LEU A 41 -2.31 18.78 4.58
CA LEU A 41 -1.48 19.73 3.83
C LEU A 41 0.01 19.47 4.05
N ILE A 42 0.42 19.26 5.31
CA ILE A 42 1.81 18.93 5.67
C ILE A 42 2.24 17.63 4.96
N ASP A 43 1.39 16.60 4.97
CA ASP A 43 1.70 15.32 4.33
C ASP A 43 1.87 15.47 2.82
N ILE A 44 1.06 16.30 2.14
CA ILE A 44 1.20 16.55 0.70
C ILE A 44 2.49 17.31 0.38
N ILE A 45 2.78 18.39 1.11
CA ILE A 45 4.00 19.19 0.89
C ILE A 45 5.25 18.35 1.19
N GLY A 46 5.24 17.63 2.31
CA GLY A 46 6.31 16.72 2.70
C GLY A 46 6.51 15.59 1.68
N ALA A 47 5.43 15.01 1.16
CA ALA A 47 5.50 13.99 0.12
C ALA A 47 6.10 14.53 -1.18
N LEU A 48 5.76 15.75 -1.60
CA LEU A 48 6.33 16.36 -2.81
C LEU A 48 7.84 16.59 -2.67
N VAL A 49 8.29 17.15 -1.55
CA VAL A 49 9.72 17.36 -1.28
C VAL A 49 10.46 16.02 -1.17
N GLY A 50 9.89 15.07 -0.43
CA GLY A 50 10.42 13.72 -0.30
C GLY A 50 10.57 13.03 -1.66
N LEU A 51 9.55 13.14 -2.53
CA LEU A 51 9.56 12.52 -3.86
C LEU A 51 10.68 13.07 -4.75
N LEU A 52 10.94 14.39 -4.72
CA LEU A 52 12.05 14.98 -5.49
C LEU A 52 13.41 14.44 -5.06
N ILE A 53 13.62 14.30 -3.74
CA ILE A 53 14.86 13.74 -3.19
C ILE A 53 14.96 12.25 -3.53
N THR A 54 13.88 11.50 -3.32
CA THR A 54 13.82 10.06 -3.61
C THR A 54 14.10 9.79 -5.08
N VAL A 55 13.52 10.54 -6.02
CA VAL A 55 13.79 10.37 -7.47
C VAL A 55 15.26 10.62 -7.79
N SER A 56 15.86 11.66 -7.21
CA SER A 56 17.27 11.99 -7.41
C SER A 56 18.20 10.85 -6.99
N ILE A 57 17.84 10.10 -5.94
CA ILE A 57 18.61 8.95 -5.44
C ILE A 57 18.20 7.65 -6.16
N ALA A 58 16.93 7.48 -6.51
CA ALA A 58 16.40 6.27 -7.13
C ALA A 58 16.93 6.06 -8.55
N ILE A 59 17.18 7.12 -9.32
CA ILE A 59 17.73 7.02 -10.69
C ILE A 59 19.08 6.29 -10.72
N PRO A 60 20.13 6.70 -9.98
CA PRO A 60 21.40 5.98 -10.01
C PRO A 60 21.29 4.55 -9.45
N ILE A 61 20.41 4.31 -8.47
CA ILE A 61 20.16 2.95 -7.95
C ILE A 61 19.52 2.07 -9.02
N ALA A 62 18.52 2.58 -9.75
CA ALA A 62 17.86 1.85 -10.81
C ALA A 62 18.86 1.46 -11.92
N ILE A 63 19.74 2.39 -12.31
CA ILE A 63 20.81 2.13 -13.28
C ILE A 63 21.76 1.04 -12.76
N ALA A 64 22.24 1.15 -11.53
CA ALA A 64 23.15 0.16 -10.93
C ALA A 64 22.51 -1.24 -10.86
N MET A 65 21.26 -1.33 -10.41
CA MET A 65 20.54 -2.61 -10.33
C MET A 65 20.33 -3.22 -11.71
N SER A 66 19.98 -2.43 -12.73
CA SER A 66 19.78 -2.93 -14.09
C SER A 66 21.01 -3.61 -14.69
N ILE A 67 22.21 -3.26 -14.23
CA ILE A 67 23.49 -3.82 -14.71
C ILE A 67 23.84 -5.10 -13.95
N VAL A 68 23.56 -5.15 -12.63
CA VAL A 68 23.99 -6.26 -11.76
C VAL A 68 22.99 -7.41 -11.75
N ASP A 69 21.72 -7.12 -11.46
CA ASP A 69 20.63 -8.10 -11.44
C ASP A 69 19.33 -7.38 -11.81
N PRO A 70 18.84 -7.53 -13.06
CA PRO A 70 17.68 -6.80 -13.56
C PRO A 70 16.39 -7.32 -12.90
N GLY A 71 16.08 -6.76 -11.74
CA GLY A 71 14.84 -6.98 -10.99
C GLY A 71 13.97 -5.72 -10.84
N PRO A 72 12.69 -5.87 -10.46
CA PRO A 72 11.81 -4.74 -10.20
C PRO A 72 12.25 -3.98 -8.95
N LEU A 73 12.41 -2.66 -9.08
CA LEU A 73 12.84 -1.77 -7.98
C LEU A 73 11.76 -1.58 -6.90
N PHE A 74 10.49 -1.66 -7.28
CA PHE A 74 9.34 -1.38 -6.42
C PHE A 74 8.57 -2.66 -6.07
N TYR A 75 8.13 -2.76 -4.82
CA TYR A 75 7.31 -3.86 -4.31
C TYR A 75 5.94 -3.32 -3.90
N SER A 76 4.87 -4.05 -4.22
CA SER A 76 3.52 -3.60 -3.85
C SER A 76 2.74 -4.62 -3.02
N GLN A 77 1.90 -4.11 -2.12
CA GLN A 77 1.06 -4.89 -1.21
C GLN A 77 -0.28 -4.20 -0.93
N ILE A 78 -1.36 -4.97 -0.75
CA ILE A 78 -2.70 -4.44 -0.44
C ILE A 78 -2.91 -4.43 1.08
N ARG A 79 -3.46 -3.34 1.62
CA ARG A 79 -3.79 -3.15 3.05
C ARG A 79 -5.17 -2.50 3.21
N CYS A 80 -5.81 -2.68 4.36
CA CYS A 80 -7.08 -2.02 4.70
C CYS A 80 -6.83 -0.54 5.07
N GLY A 81 -7.55 0.38 4.43
CA GLY A 81 -7.43 1.82 4.61
C GLY A 81 -8.60 2.45 5.36
N LEU A 82 -8.80 3.75 5.15
CA LEU A 82 -9.86 4.54 5.79
C LEU A 82 -11.24 3.92 5.52
N ASN A 83 -12.03 3.73 6.57
CA ASN A 83 -13.35 3.08 6.53
C ASN A 83 -13.33 1.68 5.90
N GLY A 84 -12.22 0.94 6.07
CA GLY A 84 -12.06 -0.41 5.52
C GLY A 84 -11.80 -0.46 4.02
N ASN A 85 -11.69 0.70 3.34
CA ASN A 85 -11.41 0.72 1.90
C ASN A 85 -9.97 0.24 1.63
N PRO A 86 -9.78 -0.84 0.86
CA PRO A 86 -8.44 -1.36 0.59
C PRO A 86 -7.64 -0.37 -0.27
N PHE A 87 -6.35 -0.25 0.02
CA PHE A 87 -5.40 0.53 -0.77
C PHE A 87 -4.10 -0.24 -1.00
N ARG A 88 -3.43 0.05 -2.12
CA ARG A 88 -2.15 -0.55 -2.49
C ARG A 88 -1.01 0.38 -2.09
N ILE A 89 -0.06 -0.16 -1.35
CA ILE A 89 1.24 0.48 -1.07
C ILE A 89 2.20 0.03 -2.17
N TRP A 90 3.04 0.95 -2.64
CA TRP A 90 4.09 0.77 -3.64
C TRP A 90 5.46 1.14 -3.07
#